data_AF-A0A158BTU2-F1
#
_entry.id   AF-A0A158BTU2-F1
#
_cell.length_a   1.000
_cell.length_b   1.000
_cell.length_c   1.000
_cell.angle_alpha   90.00
_cell.angle_beta   90.00
_cell.angle_gamma   90.00
#
_symmetry.space_group_name_H-M   'P 1'
#
loop_
_entity.id
_entity.type
_entity.pdbx_description
1 polymer ?
#
loop_
_entity_poly.entity_id
_entity_poly.type
_entity_poly.pdbx_seq_one_letter_code
_entity_poly.pdbx_strand_id
1 'polypeptide(L)'
;MATFLSEAGHGKFSHESLLAADRAMAEVFDGGRKTGTWQVSSESAFALLAAIVSMYDRQLHSATLGALTTASDRLERFKGGEAYQPLQKRRA
;
A
#
# COMPACT_ATOMS: atom_id res chain seq x y z
N MET A 1 0.09 4.51 -2.67
CA MET A 1 1.47 5.02 -2.60
C MET A 1 2.50 3.90 -2.50
N ALA A 2 2.45 3.06 -1.46
CA ALA A 2 3.41 1.98 -1.23
C ALA A 2 3.59 1.01 -2.43
N THR A 3 2.51 0.67 -3.13
CA THR A 3 2.55 -0.13 -4.36
C THR A 3 3.36 0.54 -5.48
N PHE A 4 3.15 1.84 -5.71
CA PHE A 4 3.86 2.59 -6.75
C PHE A 4 5.35 2.75 -6.44
N LEU A 5 5.72 2.91 -5.16
CA LEU A 5 7.13 2.91 -4.72
C LEU A 5 7.77 1.52 -4.84
N SER A 6 7.03 0.45 -4.55
CA SER A 6 7.50 -0.92 -4.73
C SER A 6 7.76 -1.22 -6.21
N GLU A 7 6.88 -0.79 -7.11
CA GLU A 7 7.10 -0.89 -8.56
C GLU A 7 8.30 -0.07 -9.04
N ALA A 8 8.60 1.06 -8.39
CA ALA A 8 9.79 1.88 -8.66
C ALA A 8 11.08 1.27 -8.08
N GLY A 9 11.03 0.07 -7.50
CA GLY A 9 12.18 -0.65 -6.97
C GLY A 9 12.46 -0.43 -5.49
N HIS A 10 11.64 0.37 -4.81
CA HIS A 10 11.79 0.61 -3.37
C HIS A 10 10.97 -0.44 -2.62
N GLY A 11 11.56 -1.59 -2.28
CA GLY A 11 10.89 -2.66 -1.50
C GLY A 11 10.02 -3.62 -2.34
N LYS A 12 9.76 -4.81 -1.77
CA LYS A 12 8.94 -5.86 -2.38
C LYS A 12 7.83 -6.28 -1.42
N PHE A 13 6.59 -6.21 -1.88
CA PHE A 13 5.45 -6.89 -1.25
C PHE A 13 4.77 -7.74 -2.31
N SER A 14 4.31 -8.94 -1.95
CA SER A 14 3.54 -9.73 -2.91
C SER A 14 2.17 -9.08 -3.13
N HIS A 15 1.62 -9.23 -4.33
CA HIS A 15 0.29 -8.74 -4.64
C HIS A 15 -0.77 -9.36 -3.73
N GLU A 16 -0.63 -10.65 -3.42
CA GLU A 16 -1.52 -11.37 -2.50
C GLU A 16 -1.49 -10.79 -1.08
N SER A 17 -0.31 -10.42 -0.58
CA SER A 17 -0.18 -9.83 0.74
C SER A 17 -0.76 -8.40 0.79
N LEU A 18 -0.72 -7.65 -0.31
CA LEU A 18 -1.41 -6.36 -0.41
C LEU A 18 -2.93 -6.55 -0.38
N LEU A 19 -3.47 -7.47 -1.16
CA LEU A 19 -4.91 -7.78 -1.16
C LEU A 19 -5.41 -8.26 0.20
N ALA A 20 -4.62 -9.10 0.88
CA ALA A 20 -4.92 -9.57 2.22
C ALA A 20 -4.96 -8.41 3.23
N ALA A 21 -4.07 -7.42 3.08
CA ALA A 21 -4.05 -6.26 3.95
C ALA A 21 -5.19 -5.28 3.68
N ASP A 22 -5.54 -5.08 2.41
CA ASP A 22 -6.71 -4.28 2.04
C ASP A 22 -7.99 -4.89 2.63
N ARG A 23 -8.11 -6.22 2.59
CA ARG A 23 -9.23 -6.93 3.24
C ARG A 23 -9.20 -6.75 4.75
N ALA A 24 -8.04 -6.89 5.39
CA ALA A 24 -7.90 -6.68 6.83
C ALA A 24 -8.28 -5.24 7.24
N MET A 25 -7.88 -4.23 6.46
CA MET A 25 -8.29 -2.84 6.70
C MET A 25 -9.80 -2.64 6.51
N ALA A 26 -10.39 -3.25 5.48
CA ALA A 26 -11.83 -3.18 5.24
C ALA A 26 -12.64 -3.77 6.40
N GLU A 27 -12.20 -4.90 6.96
CA GLU A 27 -12.83 -5.53 8.13
C GLU A 27 -12.75 -4.62 9.37
N VAL A 28 -11.60 -4.00 9.63
CA VAL A 28 -11.46 -3.04 10.73
C VAL A 28 -12.40 -1.85 10.54
N PHE A 29 -12.51 -1.34 9.32
CA PHE A 29 -13.40 -0.21 9.02
C PHE A 29 -14.88 -0.59 9.13
N ASP A 30 -15.28 -1.77 8.66
CA ASP A 30 -16.65 -2.27 8.81
C ASP A 30 -17.01 -2.53 10.27
N GLY A 31 -16.10 -3.13 11.04
CA GLY A 31 -16.26 -3.35 12.48
C GLY A 31 -16.39 -2.03 13.24
N GLY A 32 -15.48 -1.09 12.97
CA GLY A 32 -15.48 0.24 13.58
C GLY A 32 -16.75 1.03 13.27
N ARG A 33 -17.21 1.02 12.02
CA ARG A 33 -18.48 1.66 11.64
C ARG A 33 -19.70 1.06 12.33
N LYS A 34 -19.73 -0.26 12.52
CA LYS A 34 -20.87 -0.97 13.14
C LYS A 34 -20.89 -0.86 14.66
N THR A 35 -19.72 -0.87 15.30
CA THR A 35 -19.58 -1.06 16.76
C THR A 35 -19.09 0.19 17.49
N GLY A 36 -18.50 1.15 16.78
CA GLY A 36 -17.77 2.28 17.38
C GLY A 36 -16.37 1.92 17.91
N THR A 37 -15.98 0.64 17.88
CA THR A 37 -14.69 0.16 18.38
C THR A 37 -13.72 -0.05 17.22
N TRP A 38 -12.56 0.60 17.26
CA TRP A 38 -11.52 0.51 16.24
C TRP A 38 -10.40 -0.39 16.74
N GLN A 39 -10.45 -1.67 16.37
CA GLN A 39 -9.45 -2.67 16.75
C GLN A 39 -9.14 -3.58 15.57
N VAL A 40 -7.89 -4.03 15.50
CA VAL A 40 -7.47 -5.04 14.51
C VAL A 40 -7.93 -6.41 15.00
N SER A 41 -8.72 -7.09 14.16
CA SER A 41 -9.48 -8.29 14.53
C SER A 41 -8.64 -9.52 14.89
N SER A 42 -7.37 -9.56 14.46
CA SER A 42 -6.49 -10.70 14.68
C SER A 42 -5.01 -10.33 14.71
N GLU A 43 -4.21 -11.13 15.40
CA GLU A 43 -2.75 -11.00 15.45
C GLU A 43 -2.12 -11.11 14.04
N SER A 44 -2.68 -11.95 13.18
CA SER A 44 -2.24 -12.10 11.79
C SER A 44 -2.52 -10.86 10.96
N ALA A 45 -3.69 -10.23 11.13
CA ALA A 45 -4.00 -8.95 10.49
C ALA A 45 -3.07 -7.85 11.01
N PHE A 46 -2.80 -7.82 12.32
CA PHE A 46 -1.86 -6.86 12.90
C PHE A 46 -0.46 -7.02 12.33
N ALA A 47 0.09 -8.25 12.32
CA ALA A 47 1.41 -8.54 11.76
C ALA A 47 1.50 -8.14 10.27
N LEU A 48 0.44 -8.40 9.50
CA LEU A 48 0.38 -8.02 8.08
C LEU A 48 0.40 -6.50 7.89
N LEU A 49 -0.41 -5.76 8.65
CA LEU A 49 -0.44 -4.29 8.60
C LEU A 49 0.90 -3.69 9.05
N ALA A 50 1.50 -4.23 10.12
CA ALA A 50 2.80 -3.81 10.61
C ALA A 50 3.91 -4.02 9.56
N ALA A 51 3.87 -5.13 8.81
CA ALA A 51 4.80 -5.40 7.73
C ALA A 51 4.68 -4.37 6.59
N ILE A 52 3.47 -3.95 6.24
CA ILE A 52 3.23 -2.92 5.23
C ILE A 52 3.72 -1.56 5.70
N VAL A 53 3.40 -1.15 6.93
CA VAL A 53 3.87 0.12 7.47
C VAL A 53 5.40 0.16 7.52
N SER A 54 6.03 -0.92 7.98
CA SER A 54 7.50 -1.04 8.03
C SER A 54 8.14 -1.02 6.64
N MET A 55 7.48 -1.61 5.63
CA MET A 55 7.93 -1.50 4.25
C MET A 55 7.85 -0.06 3.77
N TYR A 56 6.73 0.62 4.01
CA TYR A 56 6.51 1.99 3.59
C TYR A 56 7.52 2.96 4.23
N ASP A 57 7.82 2.76 5.51
CA ASP A 57 8.87 3.53 6.21
C ASP A 57 10.24 3.38 5.53
N ARG A 58 10.65 2.14 5.21
CA ARG A 58 11.88 1.87 4.45
C ARG A 58 11.86 2.46 3.04
N GLN A 59 10.69 2.47 2.39
CA GLN A 59 10.52 3.12 1.09
C GLN A 59 10.77 4.62 1.19
N LEU A 60 10.17 5.29 2.16
CA LEU A 60 10.35 6.73 2.35
C LEU A 60 11.79 7.09 2.70
N HIS A 61 12.47 6.28 3.51
CA HIS A 61 13.88 6.50 3.84
C HIS A 61 14.80 6.44 2.60
N SER A 62 14.48 5.59 1.62
CA SER A 62 15.38 5.31 0.48
C SER A 62 14.91 5.89 -0.85
N ALA A 63 13.69 6.41 -0.94
CA ALA A 63 13.13 6.96 -2.16
C ALA A 63 13.74 8.33 -2.49
N THR A 64 14.03 8.55 -3.77
CA THR A 64 14.41 9.88 -4.26
C THR A 64 13.16 10.78 -4.34
N LEU A 65 13.34 12.09 -4.26
CA LEU A 65 12.24 13.06 -4.45
C LEU A 65 11.51 12.86 -5.79
N GLY A 66 12.24 12.48 -6.86
CA GLY A 66 11.65 12.18 -8.16
C GLY A 66 10.75 10.92 -8.14
N ALA A 67 11.18 9.87 -7.44
CA ALA A 67 10.38 8.66 -7.27
C ALA A 67 9.11 8.92 -6.44
N LEU A 68 9.22 9.73 -5.39
CA LEU A 68 8.07 10.16 -4.57
C LEU A 68 7.06 10.97 -5.40
N THR A 69 7.53 11.97 -6.15
CA THR A 69 6.67 12.82 -6.99
C THR A 69 5.92 11.97 -8.03
N THR A 70 6.65 11.08 -8.72
CA THR A 70 6.05 10.18 -9.72
C THR A 70 5.01 9.24 -9.10
N ALA A 71 5.29 8.69 -7.91
CA ALA A 71 4.36 7.81 -7.21
C ALA A 71 3.11 8.57 -6.71
N SER A 72 3.27 9.83 -6.26
CA SER A 72 2.17 10.71 -5.87
C SER A 72 1.25 11.01 -7.04
N ASP A 73 1.80 11.41 -8.18
CA ASP A 73 1.01 11.76 -9.38
C ASP A 73 0.17 10.57 -9.86
N ARG A 74 0.79 9.37 -9.88
CA ARG A 74 0.09 8.13 -10.25
C ARG A 74 -1.03 7.77 -9.27
N LEU A 75 -0.82 8.04 -7.99
CA LEU A 75 -1.85 7.83 -6.97
C LEU A 75 -3.02 8.80 -7.15
N GLU A 76 -2.76 10.08 -7.39
CA GLU A 76 -3.83 11.07 -7.59
C GLU A 76 -4.66 10.77 -8.83
N ARG A 77 -4.03 10.35 -9.94
CA ARG A 77 -4.74 9.89 -11.14
C ARG A 77 -5.64 8.68 -10.86
N PHE A 78 -5.11 7.69 -10.15
CA PHE A 78 -5.88 6.51 -9.76
C PHE A 78 -7.08 6.88 -8.87
N LYS A 79 -6.88 7.77 -7.89
CA LYS A 79 -7.97 8.31 -7.06
C LYS A 79 -9.01 9.09 -7.88
N GLY A 80 -8.57 9.73 -8.96
CA GLY A 80 -9.43 10.42 -9.94
C GLY A 80 -10.23 9.49 -10.87
N GLY A 81 -10.09 8.17 -10.73
CA GLY A 81 -10.84 7.18 -11.52
C GLY A 81 -10.13 6.70 -12.78
N GLU A 82 -8.88 7.11 -13.01
CA GLU A 82 -8.08 6.51 -14.07
C GLU A 82 -7.79 5.04 -13.76
N ALA A 83 -7.80 4.20 -14.80
CA ALA A 83 -7.47 2.79 -14.66
C ALA A 83 -6.04 2.60 -14.11
N TYR A 84 -5.84 1.55 -13.32
CA TYR A 84 -4.52 1.20 -12.80
C TYR A 84 -3.53 0.94 -13.94
N GLN A 85 -2.47 1.75 -14.02
CA GLN A 85 -1.39 1.58 -14.98
C GLN A 85 -0.10 1.13 -14.27
N PRO A 86 0.33 -0.14 -14.39
CA PRO A 86 1.58 -0.63 -13.80
C PRO A 86 2.80 0.01 -14.48
N LEU A 87 3.90 0.20 -13.74
CA LEU A 87 5.17 0.60 -14.36
C LEU A 87 5.59 -0.48 -15.36
N GLN A 88 5.70 -0.10 -16.64
CA GLN A 88 6.33 -0.96 -17.63
C GLN A 88 7.79 -1.15 -17.24
N LYS A 89 8.12 -2.33 -16.70
CA LYS A 89 9.52 -2.75 -16.56
C LYS A 89 10.14 -2.71 -17.95
N ARG A 90 11.04 -1.75 -18.21
CA ARG A 90 11.91 -1.81 -19.39
C ARG A 90 12.65 -3.15 -19.30
N ARG A 91 12.35 -4.06 -20.22
CA ARG A 91 13.20 -5.24 -20.45
C ARG A 91 14.54 -4.68 -20.92
N ALA A 92 15.55 -4.82 -20.07
CA ALA A 92 16.95 -4.70 -20.47
C ALA A 92 17.36 -5.98 -21.20
#